data_AF-A0A2M7HTK7-F1
#
_entry.id   AF-A0A2M7HTK7-F1
#
_cell.length_a   1.000
_cell.length_b   1.000
_cell.length_c   1.000
_cell.angle_alpha   90.00
_cell.angle_beta   90.00
_cell.angle_gamma   90.00
#
_symmetry.space_group_name_H-M   'P 1'
#
loop_
_entity.id
_entity.type
_entity.pdbx_description
1 polymer ?
#
loop_
_entity_poly.entity_id
_entity_poly.type
_entity_poly.pdbx_seq_one_letter_code
_entity_poly.pdbx_strand_id
1 'polypeptide(L)'
;MLNIDEPAHLQPKMALFRLGFRPFFLFASVFSVFALIIWGSFLAGINVLPSTLNPLWWHGHEMIFGFVCAVVAGFLLTAVQNWTGRPGLKGLALLGLFCVWLLPRILLFAPFGIPFPLIMVLDLLFLPLTALLLAIAVIQVRQWRNFVFIPILSLLTILNGLSYYGLLTQQFEWINNGLYGAILMISVIVALLGGRVIPFFTERATQWQRQSSLAWLEWLSFASLLTLTISLFLQHELSIRMIAGLASLVLLLRWNRWGWRASWGVPLLWSLHLSYLCIPMGLALIAIGLPLSVGMHAITVGGLGGMILAMMSRVSLGHTGRQLKPPRPVVFGFILILLATLLRVFAGILTQWSSELLLGAISGWILAFSCFCYCYGPMLCQPRADGRPG
;
A
#
# COMPACT_ATOMS: atom_id res chain seq x y z
N MET A 1 26.96 0.55 -23.99
CA MET A 1 25.56 0.50 -24.46
C MET A 1 25.12 1.92 -24.72
N LEU A 2 24.86 2.29 -25.97
CA LEU A 2 24.22 3.57 -26.30
C LEU A 2 22.80 3.52 -25.74
N ASN A 3 22.54 4.20 -24.63
CA ASN A 3 21.18 4.47 -24.18
C ASN A 3 20.59 5.47 -25.19
N ILE A 4 19.88 4.96 -26.18
CA ILE A 4 19.01 5.80 -27.01
C ILE A 4 17.80 6.10 -26.14
N ASP A 5 17.96 7.07 -25.26
CA ASP A 5 16.86 7.60 -24.45
C ASP A 5 15.76 8.09 -25.40
N GLU A 6 14.51 7.72 -25.13
CA GLU A 6 13.34 8.10 -25.92
C GLU A 6 13.32 9.64 -26.07
N PRO A 7 13.33 10.20 -27.30
CA PRO A 7 13.53 11.63 -27.47
C PRO A 7 12.43 12.45 -26.79
N ALA A 8 12.80 13.59 -26.20
CA ALA A 8 11.96 14.39 -25.30
C ALA A 8 10.60 14.80 -25.91
N HIS A 9 10.49 14.90 -27.24
CA HIS A 9 9.24 15.23 -27.93
C HIS A 9 8.20 14.09 -27.95
N LEU A 10 8.62 12.84 -27.70
CA LEU A 10 7.73 11.68 -27.56
C LEU A 10 7.18 11.51 -26.14
N GLN A 11 7.63 12.34 -25.19
CA GLN A 11 7.10 12.33 -23.83
C GLN A 11 5.77 13.10 -23.76
N PRO A 12 4.79 12.61 -22.97
CA PRO A 12 3.61 13.40 -22.64
C PRO A 12 3.97 14.79 -22.13
N LYS A 13 3.22 15.81 -22.60
CA LYS A 13 3.42 17.22 -22.21
C LYS A 13 3.35 17.39 -20.69
N MET A 14 2.34 16.79 -20.06
CA MET A 14 2.20 16.79 -18.60
C MET A 14 3.11 15.72 -17.98
N ALA A 15 4.10 16.15 -17.20
CA ALA A 15 5.06 15.25 -16.55
C ALA A 15 4.38 14.24 -15.62
N LEU A 16 3.25 14.66 -15.02
CA LEU A 16 2.41 13.82 -14.16
C LEU A 16 1.99 12.51 -14.82
N PHE A 17 1.81 12.47 -16.15
CA PHE A 17 1.36 11.25 -16.86
C PHE A 17 2.49 10.54 -17.63
N ARG A 18 3.76 10.79 -17.28
CA ARG A 18 4.90 10.11 -17.94
C ARG A 18 5.19 8.72 -17.40
N LEU A 19 4.91 8.46 -16.13
CA LEU A 19 5.11 7.17 -15.47
C LEU A 19 3.97 6.87 -14.50
N GLY A 20 3.60 5.60 -14.41
CA GLY A 20 2.44 5.13 -13.63
C GLY A 20 2.47 5.56 -12.17
N PHE A 21 3.62 5.61 -11.51
CA PHE A 21 3.69 5.96 -10.09
C PHE A 21 3.30 7.42 -9.83
N ARG A 22 3.55 8.35 -10.76
CA ARG A 22 3.43 9.80 -10.51
C ARG A 22 2.01 10.23 -10.10
N PRO A 23 0.94 9.96 -10.87
CA PRO A 23 -0.40 10.40 -10.49
C PRO A 23 -0.90 9.60 -9.29
N PHE A 24 -0.71 8.27 -9.27
CA PHE A 24 -1.20 7.43 -8.20
C PHE A 24 -0.54 7.75 -6.85
N PHE A 25 0.78 7.98 -6.79
CA PHE A 25 1.45 8.33 -5.54
C PHE A 25 0.98 9.67 -5.00
N LEU A 26 0.92 10.69 -5.86
CA LEU A 26 0.49 12.02 -5.44
C LEU A 26 -0.95 12.00 -4.93
N PHE A 27 -1.89 11.55 -5.76
CA PHE A 27 -3.29 11.64 -5.42
C PHE A 27 -3.73 10.61 -4.39
N ALA A 28 -3.11 9.43 -4.29
CA ALA A 28 -3.39 8.53 -3.18
C ALA A 28 -2.93 9.12 -1.83
N SER A 29 -1.79 9.83 -1.80
CA SER A 29 -1.33 10.50 -0.57
C SER A 29 -2.23 11.66 -0.17
N VAL A 30 -2.65 12.47 -1.13
CA VAL A 30 -3.63 13.55 -0.89
C VAL A 30 -4.95 12.96 -0.41
N PHE A 31 -5.42 11.92 -1.09
CA PHE A 31 -6.63 11.21 -0.73
C PHE A 31 -6.57 10.62 0.68
N SER A 32 -5.48 9.97 1.09
CA SER A 32 -5.37 9.38 2.43
C SER A 32 -5.39 10.42 3.54
N VAL A 33 -4.85 11.62 3.30
CA VAL A 33 -4.96 12.76 4.21
C VAL A 33 -6.42 13.18 4.37
N PHE A 34 -7.14 13.40 3.28
CA PHE A 34 -8.56 13.77 3.33
C PHE A 34 -9.41 12.67 3.96
N ALA A 35 -9.17 11.40 3.61
CA ALA A 35 -9.89 10.27 4.14
C ALA A 35 -9.76 10.18 5.67
N LEU A 36 -8.56 10.43 6.20
CA LEU A 36 -8.34 10.44 7.65
C LEU A 36 -8.85 11.69 8.36
N ILE A 37 -8.93 12.85 7.68
CA ILE A 37 -9.62 14.02 8.22
C ILE A 37 -11.12 13.72 8.39
N ILE A 38 -11.75 13.13 7.38
CA ILE A 38 -13.17 12.74 7.42
C ILE A 38 -13.39 11.69 8.52
N TRP A 39 -12.52 10.68 8.59
CA TRP A 39 -12.59 9.65 9.63
C TRP A 39 -12.38 10.21 11.04
N GLY A 40 -11.39 11.08 11.24
CA GLY A 40 -11.15 11.75 12.52
C GLY A 40 -12.31 12.66 12.94
N SER A 41 -12.93 13.34 11.98
CA SER A 41 -14.14 14.15 12.23
C SER A 41 -15.30 13.28 12.70
N PHE A 42 -15.53 12.13 12.05
CA PHE A 42 -16.54 11.16 12.48
C PHE A 42 -16.29 10.66 13.91
N LEU A 43 -15.04 10.30 14.25
CA LEU A 43 -14.67 9.87 15.60
C LEU A 43 -14.82 11.00 16.65
N ALA A 44 -14.68 12.26 16.23
CA ALA A 44 -14.93 13.44 17.07
C ALA A 44 -16.43 13.82 17.16
N GLY A 45 -17.33 13.02 16.58
CA GLY A 45 -18.78 13.25 16.61
C GLY A 45 -19.31 14.17 15.50
N ILE A 46 -18.47 14.55 14.54
CA ILE A 46 -18.84 15.40 13.40
C ILE A 46 -19.10 14.51 12.17
N ASN A 47 -20.38 14.33 11.83
CA ASN A 47 -20.78 13.52 10.68
C ASN A 47 -20.64 14.30 9.36
N VAL A 48 -19.59 13.97 8.60
CA VAL A 48 -19.31 14.50 7.25
C VAL A 48 -19.67 13.51 6.13
N LEU A 49 -19.90 12.24 6.47
CA LEU A 49 -20.29 11.21 5.50
C LEU A 49 -21.79 11.25 5.23
N PRO A 50 -22.24 10.96 3.99
CA PRO A 50 -23.64 10.71 3.70
C PRO A 50 -24.22 9.65 4.64
N SER A 51 -25.44 9.89 5.14
CA SER A 51 -26.12 9.00 6.10
C SER A 51 -26.39 7.60 5.56
N THR A 52 -26.34 7.42 4.24
CA THR A 52 -26.51 6.13 3.55
C THR A 52 -25.26 5.27 3.55
N LEU A 53 -24.09 5.81 3.92
CA LEU A 53 -22.83 5.07 3.95
C LEU A 53 -22.51 4.60 5.37
N ASN A 54 -22.13 3.32 5.49
CA ASN A 54 -21.58 2.80 6.74
C ASN A 54 -20.15 3.39 6.96
N PRO A 55 -19.90 4.16 8.03
CA PRO A 55 -18.61 4.84 8.23
C PRO A 55 -17.42 3.88 8.41
N LEU A 56 -17.64 2.75 9.09
CA LEU A 56 -16.59 1.75 9.33
C LEU A 56 -16.18 1.06 8.03
N TRP A 57 -17.18 0.64 7.23
CA TRP A 57 -16.93 0.11 5.89
C TRP A 57 -16.22 1.14 5.02
N TRP A 58 -16.73 2.37 4.96
CA TRP A 58 -16.14 3.44 4.13
C TRP A 58 -14.68 3.68 4.48
N HIS A 59 -14.35 3.84 5.77
CA HIS A 59 -12.97 4.03 6.21
C HIS A 59 -12.07 2.87 5.81
N GLY A 60 -12.48 1.63 6.11
CA GLY A 60 -11.69 0.45 5.75
C GLY A 60 -11.53 0.30 4.24
N HIS A 61 -12.63 0.43 3.50
CA HIS A 61 -12.68 0.33 2.05
C HIS A 61 -11.77 1.35 1.37
N GLU A 62 -11.92 2.63 1.71
CA GLU A 62 -11.16 3.71 1.09
C GLU A 62 -9.68 3.66 1.46
N MET A 63 -9.32 3.25 2.69
CA MET A 63 -7.91 3.12 3.05
C MET A 63 -7.24 1.93 2.32
N ILE A 64 -7.97 0.86 2.04
CA ILE A 64 -7.42 -0.34 1.38
C ILE A 64 -7.50 -0.21 -0.15
N PHE A 65 -8.71 -0.10 -0.71
CA PHE A 65 -8.94 -0.10 -2.15
C PHE A 65 -8.79 1.29 -2.78
N GLY A 66 -9.07 2.35 -2.03
CA GLY A 66 -8.84 3.73 -2.45
C GLY A 66 -7.36 4.11 -2.38
N PHE A 67 -6.74 3.99 -1.22
CA PHE A 67 -5.37 4.45 -0.98
C PHE A 67 -4.32 3.39 -1.32
N VAL A 68 -4.31 2.25 -0.63
CA VAL A 68 -3.22 1.26 -0.77
C VAL A 68 -3.16 0.67 -2.18
N CYS A 69 -4.30 0.25 -2.74
CA CYS A 69 -4.36 -0.30 -4.09
C CYS A 69 -3.92 0.68 -5.18
N ALA A 70 -4.17 1.98 -5.01
CA ALA A 70 -3.66 3.00 -5.94
C ALA A 70 -2.13 3.05 -5.95
N VAL A 71 -1.52 3.05 -4.76
CA VAL A 71 -0.06 3.02 -4.64
C VAL A 71 0.51 1.72 -5.22
N VAL A 72 -0.11 0.57 -4.95
CA VAL A 72 0.29 -0.72 -5.53
C VAL A 72 0.23 -0.67 -7.06
N ALA A 73 -0.85 -0.15 -7.64
CA ALA A 73 -0.97 0.01 -9.09
C ALA A 73 0.12 0.93 -9.65
N GLY A 74 0.33 2.10 -9.06
CA GLY A 74 1.38 3.03 -9.47
C GLY A 74 2.78 2.42 -9.42
N PHE A 75 3.07 1.64 -8.37
CA PHE A 75 4.32 0.90 -8.24
C PHE A 75 4.47 -0.17 -9.31
N LEU A 76 3.47 -1.05 -9.48
CA LEU A 76 3.53 -2.18 -10.42
C LEU A 76 3.61 -1.72 -11.88
N LEU A 77 2.83 -0.71 -12.26
CA LEU A 77 2.85 -0.13 -13.61
C LEU A 77 4.19 0.54 -13.95
N THR A 78 4.93 0.98 -12.94
CA THR A 78 6.29 1.52 -13.12
C THR A 78 7.33 0.40 -13.10
N ALA A 79 7.16 -0.58 -12.22
CA ALA A 79 8.11 -1.69 -12.06
C ALA A 79 8.08 -2.63 -13.27
N VAL A 80 6.92 -2.84 -13.90
CA VAL A 80 6.80 -3.72 -15.07
C VAL A 80 7.63 -3.25 -16.24
N GLN A 81 7.78 -1.94 -16.43
CA GLN A 81 8.69 -1.39 -17.44
C GLN A 81 10.13 -1.86 -17.22
N ASN A 82 10.61 -1.83 -15.97
CA ASN A 82 11.97 -2.30 -15.64
C ASN A 82 12.12 -3.82 -15.82
N TRP A 83 11.07 -4.59 -15.54
CA TRP A 83 11.13 -6.06 -15.64
C TRP A 83 11.03 -6.57 -17.08
N THR A 84 10.28 -5.86 -17.92
CA THR A 84 9.95 -6.29 -19.28
C THR A 84 10.78 -5.59 -20.34
N GLY A 85 11.43 -4.48 -19.99
CA GLY A 85 12.13 -3.61 -20.94
C GLY A 85 11.19 -2.88 -21.92
N ARG A 86 9.87 -3.02 -21.75
CA ARG A 86 8.87 -2.37 -22.60
C ARG A 86 8.44 -1.03 -22.01
N PRO A 87 8.07 -0.04 -22.85
CA PRO A 87 7.50 1.21 -22.36
C PRO A 87 6.29 0.95 -21.45
N GLY A 88 6.26 1.60 -20.28
CA GLY A 88 5.14 1.54 -19.36
C GLY A 88 3.93 2.35 -19.85
N LEU A 89 2.80 2.21 -19.14
CA LEU A 89 1.59 2.99 -19.39
C LEU A 89 1.86 4.49 -19.17
N LYS A 90 1.58 5.32 -20.18
CA LYS A 90 1.81 6.78 -20.17
C LYS A 90 0.73 7.55 -20.92
N GLY A 91 0.67 8.87 -20.73
CA GLY A 91 -0.21 9.78 -21.45
C GLY A 91 -1.70 9.53 -21.17
N LEU A 92 -2.54 9.60 -22.22
CA LEU A 92 -4.00 9.49 -22.10
C LEU A 92 -4.47 8.13 -21.55
N ALA A 93 -3.76 7.04 -21.87
CA ALA A 93 -4.10 5.72 -21.35
C ALA A 93 -3.90 5.64 -19.82
N LEU A 94 -2.84 6.28 -19.31
CA LEU A 94 -2.62 6.40 -17.86
C LEU A 94 -3.64 7.32 -17.20
N LEU A 95 -4.02 8.43 -17.86
CA LEU A 95 -5.09 9.30 -17.39
C LEU A 95 -6.43 8.56 -17.32
N GLY A 96 -6.77 7.74 -18.31
CA GLY A 96 -8.00 6.93 -18.32
C GLY A 96 -8.06 5.99 -17.11
N LEU A 97 -6.98 5.25 -16.84
CA LEU A 97 -6.92 4.37 -15.67
C LEU A 97 -7.00 5.16 -14.36
N PHE A 98 -6.34 6.32 -14.29
CA PHE A 98 -6.42 7.22 -13.13
C PHE A 98 -7.85 7.73 -12.90
N CYS A 99 -8.58 8.10 -13.94
CA CYS A 99 -9.98 8.51 -13.83
C CYS A 99 -10.88 7.37 -13.33
N VAL A 100 -10.66 6.13 -13.79
CA VAL A 100 -11.40 4.96 -13.28
C VAL A 100 -11.19 4.81 -11.77
N TRP A 101 -9.97 5.03 -11.27
CA TRP A 101 -9.71 5.04 -9.83
C TRP A 101 -10.39 6.21 -9.11
N LEU A 102 -10.32 7.42 -9.66
CA LEU A 102 -10.78 8.64 -8.98
C LEU A 102 -12.30 8.75 -8.91
N LEU A 103 -13.00 8.38 -9.99
CA LEU A 103 -14.45 8.54 -10.12
C LEU A 103 -15.27 8.01 -8.94
N PRO A 104 -15.17 6.73 -8.52
CA PRO A 104 -16.00 6.19 -7.44
C PRO A 104 -15.82 6.96 -6.12
N ARG A 105 -14.61 7.45 -5.82
CA ARG A 105 -14.35 8.25 -4.61
C ARG A 105 -15.06 9.59 -4.64
N ILE A 106 -15.13 10.24 -5.80
CA ILE A 106 -15.89 11.49 -5.96
C ILE A 106 -17.40 11.21 -5.90
N LEU A 107 -17.85 10.16 -6.60
CA LEU A 107 -19.27 9.84 -6.73
C LEU A 107 -19.90 9.41 -5.40
N LEU A 108 -19.13 8.82 -4.47
CA LEU A 108 -19.61 8.50 -3.12
C LEU A 108 -20.08 9.73 -2.32
N PHE A 109 -19.55 10.92 -2.62
CA PHE A 109 -19.93 12.19 -1.98
C PHE A 109 -20.87 13.04 -2.83
N ALA A 110 -21.19 12.58 -4.05
CA ALA A 110 -21.95 13.38 -4.99
C ALA A 110 -23.45 13.40 -4.64
N PRO A 111 -24.10 14.57 -4.60
CA PRO A 111 -25.53 14.68 -4.25
C PRO A 111 -26.48 14.24 -5.39
N PHE A 112 -25.96 13.73 -6.51
CA PHE A 112 -26.68 13.61 -7.78
C PHE A 112 -27.59 12.37 -7.90
N GLY A 113 -27.95 11.71 -6.80
CA GLY A 113 -28.84 10.54 -6.85
C GLY A 113 -28.31 9.38 -7.68
N ILE A 114 -26.98 9.27 -7.83
CA ILE A 114 -26.34 8.24 -8.66
C ILE A 114 -26.64 6.86 -8.05
N PRO A 115 -27.09 5.88 -8.86
CA PRO A 115 -27.33 4.53 -8.36
C PRO A 115 -26.06 3.92 -7.75
N PHE A 116 -26.14 3.50 -6.49
CA PHE A 116 -25.02 2.89 -5.78
C PHE A 116 -24.37 1.70 -6.53
N PRO A 117 -25.12 0.81 -7.23
CA PRO A 117 -24.50 -0.25 -8.03
C PRO A 117 -23.57 0.26 -9.14
N LEU A 118 -23.83 1.44 -9.72
CA LEU A 118 -22.95 2.03 -10.72
C LEU A 118 -21.61 2.44 -10.11
N ILE A 119 -21.64 3.05 -8.91
CA ILE A 119 -20.44 3.42 -8.16
C ILE A 119 -19.61 2.17 -7.83
N MET A 120 -20.27 1.11 -7.36
CA MET A 120 -19.64 -0.19 -7.09
C MET A 120 -18.95 -0.77 -8.34
N VAL A 121 -19.63 -0.80 -9.50
CA VAL A 121 -19.03 -1.32 -10.73
C VAL A 121 -17.80 -0.49 -11.12
N LEU A 122 -17.90 0.84 -11.06
CA LEU A 122 -16.76 1.73 -11.38
C LEU A 122 -15.56 1.49 -10.45
N ASP A 123 -15.81 1.29 -9.15
CA ASP A 123 -14.78 0.96 -8.18
C ASP A 123 -14.11 -0.39 -8.47
N LEU A 124 -14.91 -1.42 -8.74
CA LEU A 124 -14.41 -2.77 -9.01
C LEU A 124 -13.61 -2.86 -10.32
N LEU A 125 -13.77 -1.94 -11.27
CA LEU A 125 -13.03 -1.95 -12.54
C LEU A 125 -11.55 -1.63 -12.41
N PHE A 126 -11.14 -0.89 -11.39
CA PHE A 126 -9.77 -0.39 -11.27
C PHE A 126 -8.71 -1.51 -11.20
N LEU A 127 -8.93 -2.50 -10.33
CA LEU A 127 -7.99 -3.60 -10.12
C LEU A 127 -7.90 -4.57 -11.31
N PRO A 128 -9.01 -5.02 -11.94
CA PRO A 128 -8.99 -5.82 -13.16
C PRO A 128 -8.30 -5.12 -14.32
N LEU A 129 -8.53 -3.83 -14.53
CA LEU A 129 -7.86 -3.08 -15.60
C LEU A 129 -6.35 -2.98 -15.32
N THR A 130 -5.96 -2.72 -14.08
CA THR A 130 -4.54 -2.73 -13.68
C THR A 130 -3.90 -4.10 -13.91
N ALA A 131 -4.61 -5.18 -13.54
CA ALA A 131 -4.16 -6.55 -13.75
C ALA A 131 -4.02 -6.87 -15.25
N LEU A 132 -5.00 -6.51 -16.07
CA LEU A 132 -4.96 -6.72 -17.52
C LEU A 132 -3.75 -6.03 -18.16
N LEU A 133 -3.51 -4.75 -17.82
CA LEU A 133 -2.36 -3.99 -18.34
C LEU A 133 -1.03 -4.62 -17.92
N LEU A 134 -0.93 -5.09 -16.68
CA LEU A 134 0.23 -5.81 -16.20
C LEU A 134 0.41 -7.16 -16.92
N ALA A 135 -0.68 -7.89 -17.15
CA ALA A 135 -0.68 -9.20 -17.81
C ALA A 135 -0.20 -9.08 -19.25
N ILE A 136 -0.71 -8.09 -19.99
CA ILE A 136 -0.30 -7.81 -21.37
C ILE A 136 1.23 -7.62 -21.42
N ALA A 137 1.78 -6.74 -20.59
CA ALA A 137 3.21 -6.47 -20.57
C ALA A 137 4.05 -7.70 -20.19
N VAL A 138 3.63 -8.47 -19.18
CA VAL A 138 4.37 -9.65 -18.69
C VAL A 138 4.33 -10.82 -19.67
N ILE A 139 3.15 -11.14 -20.23
CA ILE A 139 2.95 -12.27 -21.15
C ILE A 139 3.72 -12.05 -22.44
N GLN A 140 3.69 -10.83 -22.98
CA GLN A 140 4.35 -10.51 -24.25
C GLN A 140 5.87 -10.76 -24.25
N VAL A 141 6.52 -10.72 -23.07
CA VAL A 141 7.97 -11.04 -22.92
C VAL A 141 8.21 -12.28 -22.07
N ARG A 142 7.17 -13.05 -21.74
CA ARG A 142 7.22 -14.30 -20.96
C ARG A 142 7.96 -14.16 -19.62
N GLN A 143 7.80 -13.04 -18.93
CA GLN A 143 8.42 -12.77 -17.61
C GLN A 143 7.64 -13.43 -16.45
N TRP A 144 7.51 -14.76 -16.47
CA TRP A 144 6.64 -15.55 -15.59
C TRP A 144 6.85 -15.31 -14.09
N ARG A 145 8.08 -14.97 -13.67
CA ARG A 145 8.38 -14.67 -12.26
C ARG A 145 7.57 -13.50 -11.69
N ASN A 146 7.16 -12.56 -12.54
CA ASN A 146 6.35 -11.40 -12.14
C ASN A 146 4.86 -11.58 -12.44
N PHE A 147 4.47 -12.71 -13.04
CA PHE A 147 3.07 -13.03 -13.29
C PHE A 147 2.26 -13.20 -12.00
N VAL A 148 2.92 -13.51 -10.88
CA VAL A 148 2.31 -13.69 -9.54
C VAL A 148 1.43 -12.50 -9.10
N PHE A 149 1.70 -11.28 -9.57
CA PHE A 149 0.90 -10.12 -9.20
C PHE A 149 -0.49 -10.12 -9.86
N ILE A 150 -0.67 -10.79 -11.01
CA ILE A 150 -1.95 -10.88 -11.71
C ILE A 150 -3.02 -11.58 -10.87
N PRO A 151 -2.84 -12.84 -10.42
CA PRO A 151 -3.83 -13.51 -9.60
C PRO A 151 -4.05 -12.81 -8.25
N ILE A 152 -3.02 -12.15 -7.69
CA ILE A 152 -3.19 -11.37 -6.45
C ILE A 152 -4.13 -10.16 -6.69
N LEU A 153 -3.96 -9.41 -7.78
CA LEU A 153 -4.84 -8.29 -8.11
C LEU A 153 -6.27 -8.77 -8.42
N SER A 154 -6.43 -9.91 -9.08
CA SER A 154 -7.74 -10.54 -9.29
C SER A 154 -8.39 -10.93 -7.96
N LEU A 155 -7.63 -11.53 -7.03
CA LEU A 155 -8.14 -11.86 -5.70
C LEU A 155 -8.52 -10.61 -4.90
N LEU A 156 -7.75 -9.52 -4.99
CA LEU A 156 -8.11 -8.24 -4.39
C LEU A 156 -9.43 -7.68 -4.98
N THR A 157 -9.70 -7.90 -6.27
CA THR A 157 -10.99 -7.53 -6.88
C THR A 157 -12.14 -8.32 -6.24
N ILE A 158 -11.95 -9.63 -6.06
CA ILE A 158 -12.96 -10.49 -5.42
C ILE A 158 -13.21 -10.02 -3.98
N LEU A 159 -12.14 -9.78 -3.21
CA LEU A 159 -12.24 -9.29 -1.82
C LEU A 159 -12.92 -7.93 -1.72
N ASN A 160 -12.70 -7.05 -2.71
CA ASN A 160 -13.43 -5.79 -2.81
C ASN A 160 -14.93 -6.04 -3.06
N GLY A 161 -15.25 -6.90 -4.04
CA GLY A 161 -16.63 -7.30 -4.33
C GLY A 161 -17.33 -7.93 -3.12
N LEU A 162 -16.63 -8.73 -2.32
CA LEU A 162 -17.16 -9.27 -1.06
C LEU A 162 -17.45 -8.18 -0.03
N SER A 163 -16.64 -7.13 0.03
CA SER A 163 -16.90 -5.99 0.92
C SER A 163 -18.17 -5.24 0.52
N TYR A 164 -18.40 -5.02 -0.78
CA TYR A 164 -19.64 -4.44 -1.30
C TYR A 164 -20.84 -5.38 -1.11
N TYR A 165 -20.66 -6.68 -1.34
CA TYR A 165 -21.69 -7.68 -1.09
C TYR A 165 -22.13 -7.66 0.37
N GLY A 166 -21.18 -7.64 1.31
CA GLY A 166 -21.47 -7.52 2.73
C GLY A 166 -22.19 -6.22 3.09
N LEU A 167 -21.83 -5.11 2.45
CA LEU A 167 -22.54 -3.83 2.63
C LEU A 167 -23.99 -3.91 2.13
N LEU A 168 -24.22 -4.42 0.92
CA LEU A 168 -25.54 -4.52 0.30
C LEU A 168 -26.47 -5.49 1.02
N THR A 169 -25.92 -6.59 1.55
CA THR A 169 -26.67 -7.61 2.28
C THR A 169 -26.70 -7.38 3.79
N GLN A 170 -26.05 -6.31 4.28
CA GLN A 170 -25.90 -5.98 5.70
C GLN A 170 -25.23 -7.09 6.53
N GLN A 171 -24.35 -7.88 5.90
CA GLN A 171 -23.62 -8.97 6.53
C GLN A 171 -22.19 -8.53 6.88
N PHE A 172 -21.98 -8.15 8.14
CA PHE A 172 -20.70 -7.65 8.65
C PHE A 172 -19.52 -8.63 8.47
N GLU A 173 -19.79 -9.93 8.46
CA GLU A 173 -18.77 -10.96 8.24
C GLU A 173 -18.10 -10.83 6.87
N TRP A 174 -18.89 -10.63 5.80
CA TRP A 174 -18.35 -10.44 4.45
C TRP A 174 -17.58 -9.13 4.29
N ILE A 175 -18.03 -8.07 4.97
CA ILE A 175 -17.27 -6.81 5.06
C ILE A 175 -15.90 -7.08 5.68
N ASN A 176 -15.86 -7.68 6.86
CA ASN A 176 -14.61 -7.94 7.58
C ASN A 176 -13.68 -8.89 6.82
N ASN A 177 -14.23 -9.98 6.24
CA ASN A 177 -13.45 -10.94 5.47
C ASN A 177 -12.88 -10.32 4.19
N GLY A 178 -13.65 -9.47 3.50
CA GLY A 178 -13.18 -8.71 2.34
C GLY A 178 -12.04 -7.76 2.70
N LEU A 179 -12.21 -6.94 3.74
CA LEU A 179 -11.23 -5.93 4.15
C LEU A 179 -9.96 -6.58 4.75
N TYR A 180 -10.10 -7.47 5.73
CA TYR A 180 -8.95 -8.15 6.35
C TYR A 180 -8.25 -9.11 5.39
N GLY A 181 -8.99 -9.81 4.54
CA GLY A 181 -8.41 -10.60 3.46
C GLY A 181 -7.58 -9.75 2.51
N ALA A 182 -8.05 -8.54 2.16
CA ALA A 182 -7.30 -7.63 1.31
C ALA A 182 -6.01 -7.11 1.97
N ILE A 183 -6.06 -6.80 3.28
CA ILE A 183 -4.86 -6.43 4.06
C ILE A 183 -3.81 -7.54 4.02
N LEU A 184 -4.21 -8.79 4.22
CA LEU A 184 -3.31 -9.94 4.17
C LEU A 184 -2.76 -10.16 2.75
N MET A 185 -3.59 -10.00 1.72
CA MET A 185 -3.12 -10.12 0.34
C MET A 185 -2.15 -9.02 -0.08
N ILE A 186 -2.35 -7.79 0.40
CA ILE A 186 -1.35 -6.73 0.20
C ILE A 186 -0.08 -7.04 1.02
N SER A 187 -0.21 -7.62 2.21
CA SER A 187 0.93 -8.10 2.99
C SER A 187 1.73 -9.18 2.25
N VAL A 188 1.07 -10.03 1.45
CA VAL A 188 1.76 -10.96 0.53
C VAL A 188 2.56 -10.20 -0.53
N ILE A 189 2.00 -9.16 -1.15
CA ILE A 189 2.73 -8.31 -2.10
C ILE A 189 3.98 -7.71 -1.44
N VAL A 190 3.82 -7.13 -0.24
CA VAL A 190 4.93 -6.54 0.52
C VAL A 190 5.96 -7.59 0.93
N ALA A 191 5.55 -8.79 1.35
CA ALA A 191 6.47 -9.87 1.68
C ALA A 191 7.27 -10.33 0.45
N LEU A 192 6.63 -10.49 -0.71
CA LEU A 192 7.27 -10.91 -1.95
C LEU A 192 8.26 -9.85 -2.47
N LEU A 193 7.82 -8.60 -2.57
CA LEU A 193 8.66 -7.49 -3.04
C LEU A 193 9.73 -7.13 -2.03
N GLY A 194 9.37 -7.03 -0.74
CA GLY A 194 10.25 -6.64 0.35
C GLY A 194 11.47 -7.55 0.45
N GLY A 195 11.30 -8.87 0.34
CA GLY A 195 12.43 -9.80 0.41
C GLY A 195 13.39 -9.75 -0.77
N ARG A 196 13.02 -9.10 -1.88
CA ARG A 196 13.95 -8.83 -2.99
C ARG A 196 14.55 -7.44 -2.87
N VAL A 197 13.70 -6.46 -2.58
CA VAL A 197 13.97 -5.04 -2.70
C VAL A 197 14.72 -4.49 -1.47
N ILE A 198 14.31 -4.86 -0.25
CA ILE A 198 14.93 -4.36 0.98
C ILE A 198 16.37 -4.85 1.10
N PRO A 199 16.70 -6.15 0.98
CA PRO A 199 18.09 -6.62 1.00
C PRO A 199 18.96 -6.00 -0.09
N PHE A 200 18.42 -5.88 -1.32
CA PHE A 200 19.12 -5.24 -2.44
C PHE A 200 19.44 -3.78 -2.13
N PHE A 201 18.51 -3.06 -1.52
CA PHE A 201 18.71 -1.68 -1.13
C PHE A 201 19.68 -1.51 0.03
N THR A 202 19.66 -2.42 1.00
CA THR A 202 20.60 -2.45 2.12
C THR A 202 22.02 -2.70 1.61
N GLU A 203 22.21 -3.67 0.73
CA GLU A 203 23.49 -3.95 0.08
C GLU A 203 23.99 -2.76 -0.76
N ARG A 204 23.11 -2.11 -1.53
CA ARG A 204 23.51 -1.00 -2.40
C ARG A 204 23.86 0.29 -1.68
N ALA A 205 23.32 0.53 -0.49
CA ALA A 205 23.52 1.79 0.24
C ALA A 205 24.47 1.66 1.45
N THR A 206 24.94 0.45 1.77
CA THR A 206 25.79 0.20 2.94
C THR A 206 26.92 -0.78 2.59
N GLN A 207 27.79 -1.09 3.57
CA GLN A 207 28.83 -2.12 3.43
C GLN A 207 28.33 -3.54 3.75
N TRP A 208 27.03 -3.71 4.01
CA TRP A 208 26.45 -5.01 4.33
C TRP A 208 26.36 -5.89 3.08
N GLN A 209 26.87 -7.12 3.18
CA GLN A 209 26.81 -8.09 2.08
C GLN A 209 25.52 -8.90 2.13
N ARG A 210 24.86 -9.01 0.98
CA ARG A 210 23.60 -9.72 0.88
C ARG A 210 23.78 -11.23 1.05
N GLN A 211 23.06 -11.80 2.01
CA GLN A 211 22.95 -13.24 2.17
C GLN A 211 22.08 -13.85 1.08
N SER A 212 22.37 -15.09 0.70
CA SER A 212 21.52 -15.86 -0.21
C SER A 212 20.10 -16.01 0.37
N SER A 213 19.12 -15.86 -0.52
CA SER A 213 17.71 -16.11 -0.19
C SER A 213 17.49 -17.59 0.07
N LEU A 214 16.80 -17.91 1.16
CA LEU A 214 16.40 -19.27 1.48
C LEU A 214 15.02 -19.53 0.85
N ALA A 215 14.97 -20.37 -0.20
CA ALA A 215 13.75 -20.62 -0.96
C ALA A 215 12.58 -21.11 -0.08
N TRP A 216 12.87 -21.95 0.92
CA TRP A 216 11.87 -22.46 1.86
C TRP A 216 11.25 -21.34 2.72
N LEU A 217 12.02 -20.32 3.12
CA LEU A 217 11.48 -19.16 3.85
C LEU A 217 10.59 -18.30 2.96
N GLU A 218 10.94 -18.14 1.68
CA GLU A 218 10.10 -17.40 0.74
C GLU A 218 8.76 -18.10 0.53
N TRP A 219 8.80 -19.42 0.33
CA TRP A 219 7.60 -20.23 0.15
C TRP A 219 6.74 -20.25 1.41
N LEU A 220 7.33 -20.46 2.61
CA LEU A 220 6.59 -20.40 3.87
C LEU A 220 6.00 -19.01 4.16
N SER A 221 6.70 -17.93 3.79
CA SER A 221 6.15 -16.57 3.94
C SER A 221 4.89 -16.38 3.12
N PHE A 222 4.90 -16.84 1.86
CA PHE A 222 3.74 -16.78 0.98
C PHE A 222 2.62 -17.71 1.46
N ALA A 223 2.94 -18.97 1.74
CA ALA A 223 1.97 -19.99 2.14
C ALA A 223 1.28 -19.64 3.46
N SER A 224 2.03 -19.21 4.48
CA SER A 224 1.44 -18.87 5.79
C SER A 224 0.46 -17.68 5.72
N LEU A 225 0.79 -16.63 4.96
CA LEU A 225 -0.12 -15.50 4.76
C LEU A 225 -1.36 -15.90 3.94
N LEU A 226 -1.20 -16.70 2.88
CA LEU A 226 -2.32 -17.18 2.07
C LEU A 226 -3.26 -18.08 2.89
N THR A 227 -2.70 -19.01 3.67
CA THR A 227 -3.47 -19.87 4.57
C THR A 227 -4.18 -19.06 5.65
N LEU A 228 -3.56 -17.98 6.14
CA LEU A 228 -4.21 -17.06 7.08
C LEU A 228 -5.40 -16.34 6.42
N THR A 229 -5.26 -15.89 5.18
CA THR A 229 -6.38 -15.30 4.44
C THR A 229 -7.54 -16.29 4.31
N ILE A 230 -7.26 -17.55 3.99
CA ILE A 230 -8.28 -18.60 3.87
C ILE A 230 -8.94 -18.88 5.23
N SER A 231 -8.17 -18.92 6.33
CA SER A 231 -8.70 -19.24 7.64
C SER A 231 -9.66 -18.18 8.19
N LEU A 232 -9.56 -16.91 7.75
CA LEU A 232 -10.55 -15.88 8.07
C LEU A 232 -11.96 -16.25 7.60
N PHE A 233 -12.10 -16.91 6.44
CA PHE A 233 -13.40 -17.35 5.93
C PHE A 233 -13.96 -18.57 6.66
N LEU A 234 -13.10 -19.36 7.29
CA LEU A 234 -13.50 -20.53 8.09
C LEU A 234 -13.90 -20.15 9.53
N GLN A 235 -13.59 -18.93 9.96
CA GLN A 235 -13.96 -18.35 11.26
C GLN A 235 -13.55 -19.17 12.49
N HIS A 236 -12.51 -20.00 12.37
CA HIS A 236 -11.99 -20.79 13.49
C HIS A 236 -10.87 -20.03 14.22
N GLU A 237 -11.19 -19.43 15.37
CA GLU A 237 -10.30 -18.52 16.10
C GLU A 237 -8.92 -19.13 16.39
N LEU A 238 -8.88 -20.36 16.92
CA LEU A 238 -7.63 -21.05 17.23
C LEU A 238 -6.76 -21.23 15.99
N SER A 239 -7.36 -21.54 14.84
CA SER A 239 -6.64 -21.68 13.57
C SER A 239 -6.04 -20.35 13.13
N ILE A 240 -6.81 -19.28 13.19
CA ILE A 240 -6.34 -17.92 12.85
C ILE A 240 -5.13 -17.55 13.72
N ARG A 241 -5.22 -17.78 15.04
CA ARG A 241 -4.14 -17.46 16.00
C ARG A 241 -2.87 -18.28 15.74
N MET A 242 -3.00 -19.60 15.56
CA MET A 242 -1.85 -20.47 15.29
C MET A 242 -1.17 -20.13 13.97
N ILE A 243 -1.93 -19.91 12.90
CA ILE A 243 -1.40 -19.57 11.59
C ILE A 243 -0.76 -18.17 11.61
N ALA A 244 -1.37 -17.19 12.30
CA ALA A 244 -0.78 -15.86 12.48
C ALA A 244 0.56 -15.93 13.25
N GLY A 245 0.65 -16.77 14.28
CA GLY A 245 1.89 -17.01 15.03
C GLY A 245 2.99 -17.60 14.14
N LEU A 246 2.65 -18.62 13.34
CA LEU A 246 3.58 -19.21 12.38
C LEU A 246 4.04 -18.18 11.33
N ALA A 247 3.11 -17.43 10.74
CA ALA A 247 3.41 -16.39 9.77
C ALA A 247 4.32 -15.32 10.36
N SER A 248 4.06 -14.87 11.59
CA SER A 248 4.88 -13.91 12.33
C SER A 248 6.33 -14.40 12.47
N LEU A 249 6.52 -15.63 12.96
CA LEU A 249 7.85 -16.22 13.15
C LEU A 249 8.61 -16.33 11.82
N VAL A 250 7.97 -16.83 10.77
CA VAL A 250 8.59 -16.97 9.44
C VAL A 250 9.02 -15.61 8.88
N LEU A 251 8.14 -14.61 8.95
CA LEU A 251 8.42 -13.26 8.45
C LEU A 251 9.53 -12.56 9.27
N LEU A 252 9.60 -12.79 10.59
CA LEU A 252 10.67 -12.31 11.46
C LEU A 252 12.02 -12.93 11.13
N LEU A 253 12.06 -14.25 11.01
CA LEU A 253 13.27 -14.99 10.64
C LEU A 253 13.81 -14.51 9.30
N ARG A 254 12.91 -14.29 8.33
CA ARG A 254 13.27 -13.77 7.01
C ARG A 254 13.80 -12.34 7.10
N TRP A 255 13.11 -11.44 7.82
CA TRP A 255 13.52 -10.04 8.00
C TRP A 255 14.88 -9.89 8.67
N ASN A 256 15.19 -10.73 9.66
CA ASN A 256 16.48 -10.67 10.37
C ASN A 256 17.69 -10.93 9.44
N ARG A 257 17.48 -11.57 8.28
CA ARG A 257 18.51 -11.82 7.26
C ARG A 257 18.76 -10.64 6.32
N TRP A 258 18.03 -9.52 6.48
CA TRP A 258 18.07 -8.40 5.53
C TRP A 258 19.02 -7.27 5.94
N GLY A 259 19.83 -7.47 6.98
CA GLY A 259 20.86 -6.50 7.38
C GLY A 259 20.32 -5.25 8.06
N TRP A 260 19.19 -5.35 8.78
CA TRP A 260 18.50 -4.20 9.39
C TRP A 260 19.40 -3.30 10.25
N ARG A 261 20.43 -3.85 10.92
CA ARG A 261 21.40 -3.07 11.72
C ARG A 261 22.21 -2.07 10.88
N ALA A 262 22.53 -2.42 9.64
CA ALA A 262 23.25 -1.53 8.73
C ALA A 262 22.39 -0.35 8.24
N SER A 263 21.08 -0.43 8.40
CA SER A 263 20.14 0.57 7.89
C SER A 263 20.08 1.87 8.70
N TRP A 264 20.54 1.87 9.96
CA TRP A 264 20.33 2.98 10.89
C TRP A 264 20.88 4.33 10.41
N GLY A 265 22.00 4.34 9.67
CA GLY A 265 22.58 5.56 9.12
C GLY A 265 21.87 6.10 7.88
N VAL A 266 20.90 5.37 7.31
CA VAL A 266 20.25 5.72 6.04
C VAL A 266 18.73 5.78 6.22
N PRO A 267 18.13 6.98 6.26
CA PRO A 267 16.70 7.14 6.52
C PRO A 267 15.75 6.37 5.60
N LEU A 268 16.07 6.30 4.31
CA LEU A 268 15.29 5.52 3.34
C LEU A 268 15.39 4.00 3.54
N LEU A 269 16.34 3.52 4.34
CA LEU A 269 16.49 2.08 4.63
C LEU A 269 15.86 1.71 5.97
N TRP A 270 16.17 2.42 7.05
CA TRP A 270 15.60 2.05 8.35
C TRP A 270 14.08 2.17 8.33
N SER A 271 13.53 3.13 7.56
CA SER A 271 12.07 3.27 7.42
C SER A 271 11.44 2.03 6.78
N LEU A 272 12.08 1.43 5.76
CA LEU A 272 11.62 0.18 5.14
C LEU A 272 11.70 -1.00 6.11
N HIS A 273 12.81 -1.11 6.87
CA HIS A 273 12.99 -2.20 7.82
C HIS A 273 12.00 -2.14 8.97
N LEU A 274 11.81 -0.97 9.58
CA LEU A 274 10.89 -0.79 10.70
C LEU A 274 9.44 -0.92 10.25
N SER A 275 9.08 -0.38 9.09
CA SER A 275 7.74 -0.58 8.53
C SER A 275 7.49 -2.06 8.29
N TYR A 276 8.41 -2.77 7.63
CA TYR A 276 8.25 -4.22 7.42
C TYR A 276 8.06 -4.97 8.74
N LEU A 277 8.80 -4.62 9.80
CA LEU A 277 8.72 -5.26 11.11
C LEU A 277 7.33 -5.15 11.74
N CYS A 278 6.56 -4.10 11.45
CA CYS A 278 5.19 -3.96 11.93
C CYS A 278 4.25 -5.06 11.42
N ILE A 279 4.52 -5.68 10.27
CA ILE A 279 3.70 -6.78 9.72
C ILE A 279 3.76 -8.02 10.63
N PRO A 280 4.93 -8.66 10.87
CA PRO A 280 5.00 -9.78 11.79
C PRO A 280 4.65 -9.40 13.23
N MET A 281 4.90 -8.17 13.67
CA MET A 281 4.44 -7.73 14.99
C MET A 281 2.91 -7.73 15.07
N GLY A 282 2.20 -7.19 14.08
CA GLY A 282 0.74 -7.24 14.06
C GLY A 282 0.19 -8.66 14.02
N LEU A 283 0.83 -9.57 13.29
CA LEU A 283 0.50 -11.00 13.30
C LEU A 283 0.77 -11.66 14.66
N ALA A 284 1.83 -11.26 15.37
CA ALA A 284 2.10 -11.74 16.73
C ALA A 284 1.01 -11.25 17.70
N LEU A 285 0.56 -10.00 17.58
CA LEU A 285 -0.55 -9.47 18.40
C LEU A 285 -1.83 -10.30 18.21
N ILE A 286 -2.13 -10.73 16.98
CA ILE A 286 -3.26 -11.63 16.70
C ILE A 286 -3.01 -12.99 17.37
N ALA A 287 -1.82 -13.56 17.22
CA ALA A 287 -1.48 -14.88 17.76
C ALA A 287 -1.66 -14.97 19.29
N ILE A 288 -1.23 -13.94 20.02
CA ILE A 288 -1.37 -13.89 21.49
C ILE A 288 -2.81 -13.63 21.96
N GLY A 289 -3.76 -13.39 21.05
CA GLY A 289 -5.18 -13.24 21.37
C GLY A 289 -5.64 -11.81 21.60
N LEU A 290 -4.88 -10.79 21.18
CA LEU A 290 -5.43 -9.43 21.13
C LEU A 290 -6.50 -9.30 20.04
N PRO A 291 -7.42 -8.32 20.14
CA PRO A 291 -8.46 -8.11 19.14
C PRO A 291 -7.88 -8.06 17.73
N LEU A 292 -8.51 -8.75 16.78
CA LEU A 292 -8.05 -8.83 15.39
C LEU A 292 -7.77 -7.44 14.78
N SER A 293 -8.64 -6.47 15.09
CA SER A 293 -8.47 -5.07 14.69
C SER A 293 -7.13 -4.47 15.14
N VAL A 294 -6.64 -4.77 16.35
CA VAL A 294 -5.35 -4.25 16.85
C VAL A 294 -4.19 -4.73 15.99
N GLY A 295 -4.12 -6.04 15.74
CA GLY A 295 -3.08 -6.62 14.90
C GLY A 295 -3.17 -6.19 13.44
N MET A 296 -4.39 -6.12 12.90
CA MET A 296 -4.63 -5.61 11.55
C MET A 296 -4.21 -4.15 11.42
N HIS A 297 -4.43 -3.31 12.42
CA HIS A 297 -3.98 -1.92 12.38
C HIS A 297 -2.46 -1.75 12.57
N ALA A 298 -1.81 -2.64 13.32
CA ALA A 298 -0.34 -2.68 13.32
C ALA A 298 0.20 -2.99 11.90
N ILE A 299 -0.43 -3.95 11.22
CA ILE A 299 -0.11 -4.29 9.83
C ILE A 299 -0.42 -3.12 8.88
N THR A 300 -1.60 -2.48 8.97
CA THR A 300 -1.96 -1.44 8.00
C THR A 300 -1.28 -0.11 8.26
N VAL A 301 -1.18 0.36 9.50
CA VAL A 301 -0.63 1.69 9.81
C VAL A 301 0.89 1.69 9.64
N GLY A 302 1.58 0.83 10.39
CA GLY A 302 3.04 0.77 10.36
C GLY A 302 3.57 -0.10 9.23
N GLY A 303 2.95 -1.26 9.03
CA GLY A 303 3.34 -2.21 7.98
C GLY A 303 3.17 -1.64 6.59
N LEU A 304 1.92 -1.42 6.18
CA LEU A 304 1.59 -0.98 4.83
C LEU A 304 1.79 0.53 4.67
N GLY A 305 1.25 1.36 5.56
CA GLY A 305 1.37 2.82 5.51
C GLY A 305 2.81 3.30 5.58
N GLY A 306 3.59 2.78 6.54
CA GLY A 306 5.02 3.07 6.63
C GLY A 306 5.82 2.58 5.41
N MET A 307 5.55 1.36 4.92
CA MET A 307 6.22 0.82 3.73
C MET A 307 5.91 1.65 2.49
N ILE A 308 4.65 2.05 2.33
CA ILE A 308 4.18 2.93 1.27
C ILE A 308 4.95 4.25 1.31
N LEU A 309 4.95 4.94 2.46
CA LEU A 309 5.62 6.24 2.60
C LEU A 309 7.12 6.14 2.29
N ALA A 310 7.79 5.10 2.79
CA ALA A 310 9.20 4.84 2.57
C ALA A 310 9.54 4.52 1.10
N MET A 311 8.78 3.60 0.49
CA MET A 311 8.99 3.19 -0.91
C MET A 311 8.64 4.32 -1.87
N MET A 312 7.55 5.04 -1.65
CA MET A 312 7.17 6.18 -2.47
C MET A 312 8.25 7.26 -2.45
N SER A 313 8.83 7.56 -1.28
CA SER A 313 9.92 8.53 -1.15
C SER A 313 11.14 8.13 -1.97
N ARG A 314 11.54 6.85 -1.90
CA ARG A 314 12.69 6.34 -2.66
C ARG A 314 12.42 6.32 -4.17
N VAL A 315 11.28 5.79 -4.59
CA VAL A 315 10.87 5.69 -6.00
C VAL A 315 10.75 7.08 -6.61
N SER A 316 10.16 8.04 -5.87
CA SER A 316 10.04 9.43 -6.33
C SER A 316 11.42 10.05 -6.57
N LEU A 317 12.39 9.89 -5.67
CA LEU A 317 13.74 10.40 -5.90
C LEU A 317 14.42 9.72 -7.09
N GLY A 318 14.43 8.37 -7.11
CA GLY A 318 15.14 7.60 -8.13
C GLY A 318 14.59 7.77 -9.54
N HIS A 319 13.26 7.73 -9.70
CA HIS A 319 12.61 7.84 -11.02
C HIS A 319 12.42 9.29 -11.48
N THR A 320 12.69 10.28 -10.63
CA THR A 320 12.73 11.69 -11.04
C THR A 320 14.16 12.23 -11.24
N GLY A 321 15.17 11.36 -11.18
CA GLY A 321 16.57 11.73 -11.43
C GLY A 321 17.22 12.55 -10.31
N ARG A 322 16.70 12.45 -9.08
CA ARG A 322 17.19 13.19 -7.92
C ARG A 322 18.07 12.29 -7.02
N GLN A 323 18.93 12.91 -6.22
CA GLN A 323 19.75 12.17 -5.25
C GLN A 323 18.86 11.40 -4.26
N LEU A 324 19.27 10.18 -3.89
CA LEU A 324 18.56 9.32 -2.93
C LEU A 324 18.75 9.79 -1.47
N LYS A 325 18.50 11.07 -1.21
CA LYS A 325 18.52 11.70 0.12
C LYS A 325 17.14 12.31 0.39
N PRO A 326 16.37 11.80 1.37
CA PRO A 326 15.06 12.35 1.65
C PRO A 326 15.18 13.73 2.30
N PRO A 327 14.31 14.69 1.95
CA PRO A 327 14.20 15.96 2.68
C PRO A 327 13.89 15.72 4.16
N ARG A 328 14.37 16.63 5.03
CA ARG A 328 14.16 16.52 6.49
C ARG A 328 12.69 16.32 6.90
N PRO A 329 11.69 17.03 6.33
CA PRO A 329 10.28 16.81 6.68
C PRO A 329 9.82 15.36 6.44
N VAL A 330 10.33 14.71 5.41
CA VAL A 330 9.97 13.32 5.09
C VAL A 330 10.54 12.35 6.13
N VAL A 331 11.75 12.62 6.63
CA VAL A 331 12.34 11.83 7.72
C VAL A 331 11.48 11.93 8.99
N PHE A 332 10.98 13.14 9.31
CA PHE A 332 9.98 13.30 10.37
C PHE A 332 8.71 12.51 10.08
N GLY A 333 8.22 12.51 8.83
CA GLY A 333 7.10 11.68 8.41
C GLY A 333 7.30 10.18 8.67
N PHE A 334 8.50 9.64 8.43
CA PHE A 334 8.82 8.23 8.76
C PHE A 334 8.76 7.95 10.27
N ILE A 335 9.11 8.91 11.12
CA ILE A 335 8.99 8.76 12.57
C ILE A 335 7.52 8.84 12.99
N LEU A 336 6.80 9.84 12.46
CA LEU A 336 5.39 10.08 12.78
C LEU A 336 4.50 8.88 12.44
N ILE A 337 4.73 8.20 11.31
CA ILE A 337 3.93 7.02 10.94
C ILE A 337 4.17 5.83 11.89
N LEU A 338 5.39 5.66 12.40
CA LEU A 338 5.70 4.62 13.40
C LEU A 338 5.09 4.98 14.75
N LEU A 339 5.15 6.25 15.17
CA LEU A 339 4.47 6.72 16.37
C LEU A 339 2.94 6.55 16.26
N ALA A 340 2.36 6.90 15.11
CA ALA A 340 0.93 6.69 14.83
C ALA A 340 0.54 5.21 14.94
N THR A 341 1.43 4.30 14.54
CA THR A 341 1.21 2.85 14.69
C THR A 341 1.13 2.46 16.16
N LEU A 342 2.07 2.94 17.00
CA LEU A 342 2.07 2.66 18.43
C LEU A 342 0.79 3.21 19.08
N LEU A 343 0.47 4.48 18.83
CA LEU A 343 -0.76 5.10 19.35
C LEU A 343 -2.00 4.31 18.93
N ARG A 344 -2.08 3.88 17.66
CA ARG A 344 -3.21 3.10 17.17
C ARG A 344 -3.32 1.73 17.83
N VAL A 345 -2.21 1.04 18.06
CA VAL A 345 -2.19 -0.26 18.75
C VAL A 345 -2.61 -0.09 20.21
N PHE A 346 -2.02 0.88 20.92
CA PHE A 346 -2.36 1.17 22.30
C PHE A 346 -3.82 1.63 22.46
N ALA A 347 -4.40 2.33 21.49
CA ALA A 347 -5.81 2.71 21.53
C ALA A 347 -6.77 1.51 21.61
N GLY A 348 -6.36 0.34 21.09
CA GLY A 348 -7.13 -0.90 21.17
C GLY A 348 -6.85 -1.75 22.41
N ILE A 349 -5.89 -1.34 23.26
CA ILE A 349 -5.50 -2.04 24.49
C ILE A 349 -5.88 -1.20 25.72
N LEU A 350 -5.60 0.09 25.68
CA LEU A 350 -5.88 1.08 26.73
C LEU A 350 -7.21 1.77 26.44
N THR A 351 -8.32 1.06 26.68
CA THR A 351 -9.68 1.51 26.31
C THR A 351 -10.08 2.86 26.92
N GLN A 352 -9.57 3.19 28.11
CA GLN A 352 -9.81 4.48 28.77
C GLN A 352 -9.31 5.70 27.96
N TRP A 353 -8.21 5.55 27.22
CA TRP A 353 -7.57 6.62 26.43
C TRP A 353 -7.77 6.42 24.92
N SER A 354 -8.76 5.60 24.53
CA SER A 354 -8.90 5.15 23.16
C SER A 354 -9.10 6.32 22.19
N SER A 355 -9.96 7.27 22.54
CA SER A 355 -10.29 8.43 21.70
C SER A 355 -9.09 9.33 21.45
N GLU A 356 -8.34 9.69 22.50
CA GLU A 356 -7.15 10.54 22.43
C GLU A 356 -6.04 9.87 21.63
N LEU A 357 -5.82 8.57 21.86
CA LEU A 357 -4.83 7.79 21.14
C LEU A 357 -5.19 7.61 19.66
N LEU A 358 -6.48 7.42 19.32
CA LEU A 358 -6.95 7.37 17.94
C LEU A 358 -6.75 8.71 17.22
N LEU A 359 -7.12 9.83 17.84
CA LEU A 359 -6.93 11.16 17.27
C LEU A 359 -5.44 11.49 17.11
N GLY A 360 -4.60 11.09 18.07
CA GLY A 360 -3.15 11.20 17.97
C GLY A 360 -2.58 10.38 16.81
N ALA A 361 -3.04 9.14 16.63
CA ALA A 361 -2.63 8.30 15.50
C ALA A 361 -3.03 8.90 14.14
N ILE A 362 -4.27 9.39 14.03
CA ILE A 362 -4.78 10.07 12.83
C ILE A 362 -3.96 11.32 12.52
N SER A 363 -3.66 12.13 13.53
CA SER A 363 -2.84 13.33 13.38
C SER A 363 -1.42 12.99 12.90
N GLY A 364 -0.80 11.96 13.47
CA GLY A 364 0.51 11.48 13.04
C GLY A 364 0.53 11.01 11.58
N TRP A 365 -0.52 10.29 11.15
CA TRP A 365 -0.68 9.89 9.74
C TRP A 365 -0.84 11.09 8.82
N ILE A 366 -1.75 12.01 9.14
CA ILE A 366 -2.03 13.21 8.34
C ILE A 366 -0.74 14.01 8.15
N LEU A 367 0.01 14.25 9.21
CA LEU A 367 1.27 14.98 9.15
C LEU A 367 2.32 14.24 8.30
N ALA A 368 2.45 12.92 8.49
CA ALA A 368 3.42 12.12 7.74
C ALA A 368 3.18 12.14 6.21
N PHE A 369 1.95 11.93 5.77
CA PHE A 369 1.60 11.97 4.35
C PHE A 369 1.57 13.41 3.80
N SER A 370 1.26 14.41 4.63
CA SER A 370 1.39 15.82 4.25
C SER A 370 2.85 16.21 3.98
N CYS A 371 3.80 15.72 4.78
CA CYS A 371 5.23 15.90 4.50
C CYS A 371 5.64 15.32 3.13
N PHE A 372 5.09 14.17 2.76
CA PHE A 372 5.29 13.59 1.43
C PHE A 372 4.71 14.49 0.33
N CYS A 373 3.44 14.87 0.44
CA CYS A 373 2.76 15.73 -0.54
C CYS A 373 3.50 17.06 -0.75
N TYR A 374 3.92 17.70 0.35
CA TYR A 374 4.63 18.97 0.32
C TYR A 374 6.00 18.85 -0.38
N CYS A 375 6.80 17.83 -0.04
CA CYS A 375 8.15 17.70 -0.58
C CYS A 375 8.18 17.08 -1.99
N TYR A 376 7.41 16.02 -2.20
CA TYR A 376 7.47 15.22 -3.43
C TYR A 376 6.40 15.59 -4.46
N GLY A 377 5.28 16.22 -4.06
CA GLY A 377 4.24 16.64 -5.00
C GLY A 377 4.78 17.48 -6.17
N PRO A 378 5.55 18.55 -5.91
CA PRO A 378 6.21 19.31 -6.98
C PRO A 378 7.14 18.45 -7.85
N MET A 379 7.87 17.52 -7.24
CA MET A 379 8.80 16.62 -7.94
C MET A 379 8.09 15.68 -8.91
N LEU A 380 6.87 15.21 -8.56
CA LEU A 380 6.05 14.31 -9.36
C LEU A 380 5.34 15.04 -10.52
N CYS A 381 5.08 16.33 -10.36
CA CYS A 381 4.45 17.19 -11.37
C CYS A 381 5.45 17.81 -12.35
N GLN A 382 6.75 17.71 -12.09
CA GLN A 382 7.82 18.28 -12.93
C GLN A 382 8.55 17.21 -13.75
N PRO A 383 9.15 17.57 -14.91
CA PRO A 383 10.10 16.72 -15.61
C PRO A 383 11.23 16.23 -14.69
N ARG A 384 11.90 15.15 -15.09
CA ARG A 384 13.07 14.66 -14.36
C ARG A 384 14.16 15.75 -14.28
N ALA A 385 14.88 15.78 -13.16
CA ALA A 385 15.94 16.75 -12.92
C ALA A 385 17.18 16.53 -13.82
N ASP A 386 17.36 15.31 -14.33
CA ASP A 386 18.48 14.93 -15.20
C ASP A 386 18.18 15.06 -16.70
N GLY A 387 16.99 15.57 -17.07
CA GLY A 387 16.58 15.76 -18.47
C GLY A 387 16.23 14.47 -19.23
N ARG A 388 16.33 13.29 -18.59
CA ARG A 388 16.03 12.00 -19.20
C ARG A 388 14.52 11.73 -19.31
N PRO A 389 14.10 10.73 -20.09
CA PRO A 389 12.72 10.25 -20.13
C PRO A 389 12.17 9.81 -18.78
N GLY A 390 10.91 10.14 -18.51
CA GLY A 390 10.17 9.71 -17.33
C GLY A 390 9.54 10.82 -16.50
#